data_AF-A0A5R9IT60-F1
#
_entry.id   AF-A0A5R9IT60-F1
#
_cell.length_a   1.000
_cell.length_b   1.000
_cell.length_c   1.000
_cell.angle_alpha   90.00
_cell.angle_beta   90.00
_cell.angle_gamma   90.00
#
_symmetry.space_group_name_H-M   'P 1'
#
loop_
_entity.id
_entity.type
_entity.pdbx_description
1 polymer ?
#
loop_
_entity_poly.entity_id
_entity_poly.type
_entity_poly.pdbx_seq_one_letter_code
_entity_poly.pdbx_strand_id
1 'polypeptide(L)'
;MKYNNKKMAMLLFLVTLPFFASFNAFSQTENAPQNTNSPLETLKPEIVDLSKELRLLEEKLLYPDVEQISIYLSFNTREQFVIDNLKIKLDGEVISSGKYESRQINALNKGGVQRVFLGNITPGDHTLVAFFTGVDGYNKPYKRAASLDFNKGSTAKAIELNVTYSTQSLQPIFEVVER
;
A
#
# COMPACT_ATOMS: atom_id res chain seq x y z
N MET A 1 70.69 20.05 -0.41
CA MET A 1 69.80 19.46 0.62
C MET A 1 69.86 17.94 0.57
N LYS A 2 69.52 17.25 1.67
CA LYS A 2 69.26 15.79 1.71
C LYS A 2 67.99 15.55 2.52
N TYR A 3 67.07 14.73 2.00
CA TYR A 3 66.71 13.47 2.66
C TYR A 3 66.19 12.48 1.60
N ASN A 4 66.09 11.20 1.96
CA ASN A 4 66.11 10.10 0.99
C ASN A 4 64.85 9.21 1.03
N ASN A 5 64.57 8.57 -0.11
CA ASN A 5 63.44 7.68 -0.35
C ASN A 5 63.59 6.32 0.36
N LYS A 6 62.46 5.64 0.65
CA LYS A 6 62.23 4.23 0.21
C LYS A 6 60.83 3.65 0.53
N LYS A 7 60.06 3.47 -0.55
CA LYS A 7 59.17 2.34 -0.92
C LYS A 7 58.49 1.46 0.17
N MET A 8 57.16 1.54 0.16
CA MET A 8 56.14 0.48 0.33
C MET A 8 56.52 -0.92 -0.21
N ALA A 9 56.12 -1.99 0.50
CA ALA A 9 55.83 -3.35 -0.01
C ALA A 9 54.97 -4.15 1.01
N MET A 10 54.27 -5.22 0.58
CA MET A 10 53.26 -5.98 1.37
C MET A 10 53.14 -7.45 0.88
N LEU A 11 53.17 -8.44 1.80
CA LEU A 11 52.63 -9.84 1.83
C LEU A 11 53.20 -10.55 3.11
N LEU A 12 52.66 -11.54 3.85
CA LEU A 12 51.59 -12.58 3.77
C LEU A 12 52.10 -14.03 3.44
N PHE A 13 51.42 -15.06 3.98
CA PHE A 13 51.72 -16.53 4.04
C PHE A 13 52.75 -16.99 5.12
N LEU A 14 52.64 -18.15 5.83
CA LEU A 14 51.51 -19.04 6.18
C LEU A 14 51.90 -20.11 7.26
N VAL A 15 50.97 -20.48 8.17
CA VAL A 15 50.76 -21.79 8.87
C VAL A 15 51.93 -22.58 9.51
N THR A 16 51.82 -22.87 10.83
CA THR A 16 51.79 -24.25 11.42
C THR A 16 51.48 -24.25 12.94
N LEU A 17 50.93 -25.36 13.44
CA LEU A 17 50.80 -25.76 14.86
C LEU A 17 51.60 -27.08 15.02
N PRO A 18 52.09 -27.51 16.22
CA PRO A 18 51.19 -28.02 17.27
C PRO A 18 51.64 -27.90 18.75
N PHE A 19 50.66 -28.02 19.66
CA PHE A 19 50.64 -28.87 20.86
C PHE A 19 51.93 -29.15 21.66
N PHE A 20 52.00 -28.70 22.92
CA PHE A 20 52.57 -29.48 24.04
C PHE A 20 51.91 -29.09 25.38
N ALA A 21 51.70 -30.07 26.26
CA ALA A 21 51.09 -29.88 27.58
C ALA A 21 52.15 -29.81 28.70
N SER A 22 51.75 -29.33 29.88
CA SER A 22 52.54 -29.49 31.11
C SER A 22 51.60 -29.60 32.32
N PHE A 23 51.75 -30.70 33.06
CA PHE A 23 51.11 -30.91 34.36
C PHE A 23 51.67 -29.94 35.41
N ASN A 24 50.84 -29.56 36.36
CA ASN A 24 51.24 -29.48 37.77
C ASN A 24 50.03 -29.81 38.65
N ALA A 25 50.19 -30.73 39.58
CA ALA A 25 49.16 -31.12 40.54
C ALA A 25 49.82 -31.43 41.88
N PHE A 26 49.53 -30.63 42.90
CA PHE A 26 49.79 -30.96 44.30
C PHE A 26 48.75 -30.26 45.21
N SER A 27 48.53 -30.79 46.41
CA SER A 27 47.23 -30.69 47.08
C SER A 27 47.16 -29.79 48.32
N GLN A 28 46.07 -29.01 48.39
CA GLN A 28 45.19 -28.72 49.53
C GLN A 28 45.64 -29.01 50.97
N THR A 29 45.60 -27.98 51.85
CA THR A 29 45.41 -27.97 53.33
C THR A 29 45.43 -26.49 53.79
N GLU A 30 44.56 -25.90 54.62
CA GLU A 30 43.18 -26.20 55.09
C GLU A 30 42.56 -24.91 55.74
N ASN A 31 41.22 -24.77 55.76
CA ASN A 31 40.41 -23.85 56.61
C ASN A 31 40.64 -22.31 56.53
N ALA A 32 39.67 -21.40 56.72
CA ALA A 32 38.25 -21.46 57.12
C ALA A 32 37.42 -20.37 56.36
N PRO A 33 36.08 -20.27 56.50
CA PRO A 33 35.23 -19.63 55.48
C PRO A 33 34.92 -18.13 55.68
N GLN A 34 34.94 -17.36 54.58
CA GLN A 34 34.18 -16.11 54.43
C GLN A 34 33.78 -15.84 52.96
N ASN A 35 32.63 -15.19 52.79
CA ASN A 35 32.19 -14.39 51.64
C ASN A 35 32.21 -15.04 50.24
N THR A 36 31.01 -15.53 49.86
CA THR A 36 30.49 -15.43 48.49
C THR A 36 30.79 -14.06 47.86
N ASN A 37 31.26 -14.03 46.60
CA ASN A 37 30.69 -13.20 45.52
C ASN A 37 31.46 -13.35 44.20
N SER A 38 30.86 -14.12 43.30
CA SER A 38 31.04 -14.11 41.84
C SER A 38 29.76 -14.74 41.27
N PRO A 39 29.20 -14.25 40.15
CA PRO A 39 29.93 -13.81 38.97
C PRO A 39 29.64 -12.39 38.46
N LEU A 40 30.53 -11.92 37.58
CA LEU A 40 30.31 -10.77 36.69
C LEU A 40 29.38 -11.18 35.51
N GLU A 41 28.09 -11.41 35.78
CA GLU A 41 27.07 -11.72 34.76
C GLU A 41 25.84 -10.79 34.86
N THR A 42 26.06 -9.49 34.69
CA THR A 42 24.97 -8.49 34.65
C THR A 42 24.98 -7.66 33.36
N LEU A 43 25.18 -8.33 32.22
CA LEU A 43 24.96 -7.79 30.87
C LEU A 43 23.86 -8.59 30.16
N LYS A 44 22.61 -8.36 30.59
CA LYS A 44 21.37 -8.92 30.03
C LYS A 44 20.27 -7.85 30.14
N PRO A 45 19.37 -7.65 29.17
CA PRO A 45 19.39 -8.12 27.79
C PRO A 45 18.87 -7.07 26.77
N GLU A 46 19.23 -5.79 26.92
CA GLU A 46 18.55 -4.64 26.24
C GLU A 46 18.49 -4.69 24.70
N ILE A 47 19.33 -5.50 24.04
CA ILE A 47 19.34 -5.72 22.58
C ILE A 47 18.16 -6.64 22.12
N VAL A 48 17.52 -7.36 23.04
CA VAL A 48 16.55 -8.45 22.73
C VAL A 48 15.12 -7.96 22.48
N ASP A 49 14.75 -6.73 22.88
CA ASP A 49 13.39 -6.19 22.63
C ASP A 49 13.30 -5.35 21.35
N LEU A 50 14.30 -4.53 21.02
CA LEU A 50 14.29 -3.72 19.80
C LEU A 50 14.21 -4.58 18.52
N SER A 51 14.76 -5.80 18.56
CA SER A 51 14.66 -6.78 17.48
C SER A 51 13.26 -7.41 17.34
N LYS A 52 12.39 -7.34 18.35
CA LYS A 52 10.98 -7.80 18.26
C LYS A 52 10.10 -6.76 17.58
N GLU A 53 10.29 -5.48 17.88
CA GLU A 53 9.58 -4.37 17.22
C GLU A 53 9.96 -4.31 15.73
N LEU A 54 11.26 -4.42 15.41
CA LEU A 54 11.72 -4.53 14.03
C LEU A 54 11.10 -5.73 13.31
N ARG A 55 11.04 -6.92 13.93
CA ARG A 55 10.45 -8.11 13.30
C ARG A 55 8.93 -7.99 13.07
N LEU A 56 8.20 -7.32 13.96
CA LEU A 56 6.77 -7.01 13.77
C LEU A 56 6.55 -5.97 12.66
N LEU A 57 7.50 -5.05 12.47
CA LEU A 57 7.49 -4.09 11.36
C LEU A 57 7.86 -4.74 10.02
N GLU A 58 8.82 -5.67 10.01
CA GLU A 58 9.18 -6.48 8.85
C GLU A 58 8.02 -7.34 8.35
N GLU A 59 7.27 -8.00 9.25
CA GLU A 59 6.09 -8.79 8.88
C GLU A 59 5.03 -7.94 8.17
N LYS A 60 4.82 -6.69 8.61
CA LYS A 60 3.90 -5.74 7.96
C LYS A 60 4.43 -5.15 6.63
N LEU A 61 5.71 -5.34 6.31
CA LEU A 61 6.32 -4.89 5.05
C LEU A 61 6.30 -5.95 3.94
N LEU A 62 6.08 -7.23 4.26
CA LEU A 62 6.05 -8.32 3.27
C LEU A 62 4.80 -8.28 2.38
N TYR A 63 3.68 -7.79 2.90
CA TYR A 63 2.43 -7.59 2.18
C TYR A 63 1.79 -6.26 2.64
N PRO A 64 2.07 -5.12 1.99
CA PRO A 64 1.46 -3.86 2.37
C PRO A 64 -0.05 -3.91 2.17
N ASP A 65 -0.81 -3.38 3.14
CA ASP A 65 -2.25 -3.13 3.01
C ASP A 65 -2.48 -2.28 1.74
N VAL A 66 -3.12 -2.85 0.73
CA VAL A 66 -3.34 -2.18 -0.55
C VAL A 66 -4.53 -1.24 -0.42
N GLU A 67 -4.26 -0.06 0.13
CA GLU A 67 -5.18 1.09 0.27
C GLU A 67 -5.79 1.56 -1.07
N GLN A 68 -5.33 1.04 -2.20
CA GLN A 68 -5.77 1.47 -3.52
C GLN A 68 -7.28 1.26 -3.77
N ILE A 69 -7.92 2.32 -4.26
CA ILE A 69 -9.24 2.29 -4.90
C ILE A 69 -9.10 2.69 -6.37
N SER A 70 -9.83 1.99 -7.23
CA SER A 70 -9.92 2.33 -8.66
C SER A 70 -11.40 2.46 -9.06
N ILE A 71 -11.73 3.55 -9.75
CA ILE A 71 -13.11 3.84 -10.15
C ILE A 71 -13.19 3.91 -11.67
N TYR A 72 -14.16 3.20 -12.23
CA TYR A 72 -14.39 3.08 -13.66
C TYR A 72 -15.76 3.62 -14.05
N LEU A 73 -15.86 4.21 -15.24
CA LEU A 73 -17.13 4.55 -15.88
C LEU A 73 -17.35 3.60 -17.05
N SER A 74 -18.49 2.92 -17.05
CA SER A 74 -19.06 2.24 -18.22
C SER A 74 -20.41 2.88 -18.57
N PHE A 75 -20.68 3.08 -19.85
CA PHE A 75 -21.77 3.92 -20.31
C PHE A 75 -22.32 3.40 -21.65
N ASN A 76 -23.57 2.97 -21.67
CA ASN A 76 -24.26 2.45 -22.85
C ASN A 76 -25.74 2.86 -22.82
N THR A 77 -26.01 4.07 -23.31
CA THR A 77 -27.32 4.72 -23.20
C THR A 77 -28.13 4.70 -24.50
N ARG A 78 -27.58 4.14 -25.58
CA ARG A 78 -28.16 4.16 -26.94
C ARG A 78 -28.59 5.58 -27.37
N GLU A 79 -27.73 6.55 -27.06
CA GLU A 79 -27.90 7.99 -27.35
C GLU A 79 -29.09 8.66 -26.62
N GLN A 80 -29.82 7.93 -25.76
CA GLN A 80 -30.95 8.46 -24.98
C GLN A 80 -30.54 9.29 -23.75
N PHE A 81 -29.24 9.28 -23.43
CA PHE A 81 -28.60 10.21 -22.50
C PHE A 81 -27.17 10.45 -22.98
N VAL A 82 -26.71 11.70 -22.91
CA VAL A 82 -25.38 12.15 -23.34
C VAL A 82 -24.74 12.90 -22.18
N ILE A 83 -23.67 12.36 -21.62
CA ILE A 83 -22.96 12.95 -20.48
C ILE A 83 -22.11 14.17 -20.92
N ASP A 84 -22.22 15.29 -20.20
CA ASP A 84 -21.35 16.47 -20.32
C ASP A 84 -20.29 16.46 -19.20
N ASN A 85 -20.70 16.19 -17.96
CA ASN A 85 -19.82 16.22 -16.79
C ASN A 85 -20.09 15.06 -15.83
N LEU A 86 -19.01 14.41 -15.39
CA LEU A 86 -18.98 13.57 -14.19
C LEU A 86 -18.29 14.33 -13.07
N LYS A 87 -18.82 14.20 -11.84
CA LYS A 87 -18.14 14.59 -10.61
C LYS A 87 -18.29 13.48 -9.58
N ILE A 88 -17.18 13.03 -9.01
CA ILE A 88 -17.13 11.97 -8.01
C ILE A 88 -16.79 12.59 -6.67
N LYS A 89 -17.56 12.25 -5.65
CA LYS A 89 -17.24 12.50 -4.25
C LYS A 89 -16.94 11.20 -3.52
N LEU A 90 -16.06 11.31 -2.53
CA LEU A 90 -15.83 10.33 -1.48
C LEU A 90 -15.93 11.07 -0.15
N ASP A 91 -16.78 10.59 0.77
CA ASP A 91 -16.96 11.15 2.13
C ASP A 91 -17.27 12.66 2.17
N GLY A 92 -17.82 13.18 1.08
CA GLY A 92 -18.13 14.59 0.88
C GLY A 92 -17.06 15.42 0.15
N GLU A 93 -15.82 14.96 0.07
CA GLU A 93 -14.74 15.60 -0.71
C GLU A 93 -14.83 15.26 -2.21
N VAL A 94 -14.38 16.15 -3.10
CA VAL A 94 -14.41 15.93 -4.57
C VAL A 94 -13.09 15.32 -5.04
N ILE A 95 -13.05 13.99 -5.17
CA ILE A 95 -11.85 13.25 -5.58
C ILE A 95 -11.61 13.24 -7.10
N SER A 96 -12.64 13.48 -7.92
CA SER A 96 -12.50 13.57 -9.38
C SER A 96 -13.63 14.38 -10.01
N SER A 97 -13.34 15.12 -11.08
CA SER A 97 -14.35 15.82 -11.89
C SER A 97 -13.83 16.04 -13.30
N GLY A 98 -14.61 15.68 -14.32
CA GLY A 98 -14.19 15.74 -15.73
C GLY A 98 -15.34 16.04 -16.68
N LYS A 99 -15.04 16.71 -17.78
CA LYS A 99 -15.96 16.92 -18.91
C LYS A 99 -15.73 15.90 -20.02
N TYR A 100 -16.75 15.68 -20.83
CA TYR A 100 -16.77 14.66 -21.88
C TYR A 100 -16.91 15.26 -23.27
N GLU A 101 -15.94 14.99 -24.14
CA GLU A 101 -16.05 15.25 -25.58
C GLU A 101 -16.86 14.15 -26.29
N SER A 102 -17.48 14.50 -27.42
CA SER A 102 -18.20 13.55 -28.28
C SER A 102 -17.36 12.32 -28.68
N ARG A 103 -16.03 12.46 -28.83
CA ARG A 103 -15.11 11.33 -29.09
C ARG A 103 -15.06 10.33 -27.93
N GLN A 104 -15.02 10.83 -26.70
CA GLN A 104 -15.00 9.99 -25.49
C GLN A 104 -16.35 9.30 -25.30
N ILE A 105 -17.45 10.04 -25.46
CA ILE A 105 -18.83 9.50 -25.39
C ILE A 105 -19.04 8.40 -26.43
N ASN A 106 -18.58 8.61 -27.67
CA ASN A 106 -18.65 7.63 -28.76
C ASN A 106 -17.76 6.40 -28.55
N ALA A 107 -16.70 6.50 -27.75
CA ALA A 107 -15.87 5.35 -27.36
C ALA A 107 -16.56 4.55 -26.23
N LEU A 108 -17.11 5.23 -25.22
CA LEU A 108 -17.84 4.61 -24.11
C LEU A 108 -19.08 3.86 -24.61
N ASN A 109 -19.94 4.51 -25.42
CA ASN A 109 -21.16 3.90 -25.99
C ASN A 109 -20.89 2.63 -26.83
N LYS A 110 -19.65 2.39 -27.26
CA LYS A 110 -19.22 1.17 -27.97
C LYS A 110 -18.72 0.06 -27.02
N GLY A 111 -18.99 0.16 -25.72
CA GLY A 111 -18.49 -0.75 -24.70
C GLY A 111 -17.12 -0.36 -24.13
N GLY A 112 -16.66 0.88 -24.38
CA GLY A 112 -15.45 1.40 -23.75
C GLY A 112 -15.63 1.61 -22.25
N VAL A 113 -14.59 1.32 -21.47
CA VAL A 113 -14.54 1.56 -20.03
C VAL A 113 -13.41 2.53 -19.73
N GLN A 114 -13.70 3.62 -19.02
CA GLN A 114 -12.71 4.62 -18.62
C GLN A 114 -12.41 4.52 -17.13
N ARG A 115 -11.13 4.43 -16.75
CA ARG A 115 -10.73 4.67 -15.35
C ARG A 115 -10.81 6.17 -15.07
N VAL A 116 -11.73 6.57 -14.20
CA VAL A 116 -12.05 7.97 -13.85
C VAL A 116 -11.44 8.44 -12.53
N PHE A 117 -10.95 7.49 -11.72
CA PHE A 117 -10.08 7.74 -10.56
C PHE A 117 -9.17 6.54 -10.30
N LEU A 118 -7.99 6.82 -9.75
CA LEU A 118 -7.09 5.84 -9.14
C LEU A 118 -6.34 6.58 -8.02
N GLY A 119 -6.42 6.06 -6.80
CA GLY A 119 -5.78 6.67 -5.64
C GLY A 119 -5.79 5.72 -4.44
N ASN A 120 -5.26 6.17 -3.30
CA ASN A 120 -5.28 5.42 -2.06
C ASN A 120 -6.33 6.00 -1.11
N ILE A 121 -6.99 5.13 -0.36
CA ILE A 121 -7.94 5.47 0.71
C ILE A 121 -7.67 4.57 1.91
N THR A 122 -7.82 5.12 3.11
CA THR A 122 -7.65 4.39 4.37
C THR A 122 -8.59 3.18 4.46
N PRO A 123 -8.27 2.16 5.27
CA PRO A 123 -9.26 1.16 5.67
C PRO A 123 -10.37 1.81 6.52
N GLY A 124 -11.64 1.41 6.30
CA GLY A 124 -12.80 1.99 6.99
C GLY A 124 -14.10 1.92 6.17
N ASP A 125 -15.17 2.48 6.72
CA ASP A 125 -16.43 2.68 5.98
C ASP A 125 -16.40 4.00 5.22
N HIS A 126 -16.81 3.98 3.95
CA HIS A 126 -16.76 5.12 3.03
C HIS A 126 -18.04 5.27 2.21
N THR A 127 -18.42 6.50 1.91
CA THR A 127 -19.57 6.84 1.06
C THR A 127 -19.08 7.44 -0.26
N LEU A 128 -19.23 6.70 -1.36
CA LEU A 128 -19.03 7.25 -2.70
C LEU A 128 -20.32 7.88 -3.23
N VAL A 129 -20.22 9.06 -3.86
CA VAL A 129 -21.35 9.69 -4.59
C VAL A 129 -20.89 10.18 -5.96
N ALA A 130 -21.41 9.58 -7.03
CA ALA A 130 -21.18 10.00 -8.40
C ALA A 130 -22.34 10.87 -8.91
N PHE A 131 -22.01 12.09 -9.35
CA PHE A 131 -22.92 13.06 -9.93
C PHE A 131 -22.74 13.11 -11.44
N PHE A 132 -23.79 12.75 -12.17
CA PHE A 132 -23.83 12.74 -13.64
C PHE A 132 -24.67 13.93 -14.11
N THR A 133 -24.07 14.77 -14.98
CA THR A 133 -24.75 15.88 -15.65
C THR A 133 -24.62 15.70 -17.17
N GLY A 134 -25.70 15.92 -17.89
CA GLY A 134 -25.76 15.77 -19.34
C GLY A 134 -27.08 16.26 -19.92
N VAL A 135 -27.46 15.71 -21.07
CA VAL A 135 -28.78 15.91 -21.69
C VAL A 135 -29.45 14.56 -21.98
N ASP A 136 -30.78 14.52 -21.95
CA ASP A 136 -31.57 13.37 -22.43
C ASP A 136 -31.69 13.35 -23.97
N GLY A 137 -32.29 12.30 -24.52
CA GLY A 137 -32.58 12.15 -25.95
C GLY A 137 -33.53 13.21 -26.54
N TYR A 138 -34.09 14.10 -25.72
CA TYR A 138 -34.87 15.28 -26.12
C TYR A 138 -34.08 16.59 -25.93
N ASN A 139 -32.76 16.49 -25.74
CA ASN A 139 -31.83 17.59 -25.47
C ASN A 139 -32.17 18.44 -24.23
N LYS A 140 -32.88 17.87 -23.25
CA LYS A 140 -33.20 18.54 -21.98
C LYS A 140 -32.08 18.33 -20.97
N PRO A 141 -31.67 19.35 -20.19
CA PRO A 141 -30.68 19.20 -19.13
C PRO A 141 -31.11 18.14 -18.11
N TYR A 142 -30.28 17.11 -17.95
CA TYR A 142 -30.57 15.95 -17.12
C TYR A 142 -29.45 15.74 -16.08
N LYS A 143 -29.83 15.54 -14.82
CA LYS A 143 -28.90 15.42 -13.69
C LYS A 143 -29.35 14.32 -12.73
N ARG A 144 -28.42 13.43 -12.36
CA ARG A 144 -28.63 12.41 -11.32
C ARG A 144 -27.40 12.28 -10.43
N ALA A 145 -27.63 11.81 -9.22
CA ALA A 145 -26.59 11.27 -8.35
C ALA A 145 -26.91 9.80 -8.11
N ALA A 146 -25.88 8.97 -7.99
CA ALA A 146 -25.96 7.62 -7.49
C ALA A 146 -24.84 7.43 -6.45
N SER A 147 -25.09 6.63 -5.42
CA SER A 147 -24.21 6.48 -4.26
C SER A 147 -24.05 5.02 -3.87
N LEU A 148 -22.90 4.72 -3.26
CA LEU A 148 -22.56 3.43 -2.70
C LEU A 148 -21.81 3.64 -1.39
N ASP A 149 -22.36 3.10 -0.32
CA ASP A 149 -21.66 2.96 0.96
C ASP A 149 -20.92 1.62 0.95
N PHE A 150 -19.63 1.62 1.26
CA PHE A 150 -18.77 0.44 1.18
C PHE A 150 -17.71 0.40 2.27
N ASN A 151 -17.34 -0.80 2.72
CA ASN A 151 -16.22 -1.01 3.63
C ASN A 151 -14.93 -1.30 2.83
N LYS A 152 -13.85 -0.56 3.11
CA LYS A 152 -12.50 -0.75 2.58
C LYS A 152 -11.67 -1.59 3.57
N GLY A 153 -11.39 -2.84 3.19
CA GLY A 153 -10.40 -3.68 3.85
C GLY A 153 -8.97 -3.44 3.34
N SER A 154 -8.07 -4.39 3.62
CA SER A 154 -6.65 -4.38 3.21
C SER A 154 -6.40 -4.68 1.72
N THR A 155 -7.41 -5.10 0.97
CA THR A 155 -7.28 -5.39 -0.47
C THR A 155 -7.65 -4.19 -1.34
N ALA A 156 -7.09 -4.11 -2.55
CA ALA A 156 -7.50 -3.12 -3.54
C ALA A 156 -9.00 -3.30 -3.90
N LYS A 157 -9.75 -2.20 -3.99
CA LYS A 157 -11.17 -2.23 -4.39
C LYS A 157 -11.38 -1.58 -5.76
N ALA A 158 -12.23 -2.20 -6.58
CA ALA A 158 -12.76 -1.58 -7.79
C ALA A 158 -14.22 -1.17 -7.58
N ILE A 159 -14.58 0.01 -8.09
CA ILE A 159 -15.97 0.47 -8.16
C ILE A 159 -16.29 0.81 -9.61
N GLU A 160 -17.41 0.31 -10.11
CA GLU A 160 -17.94 0.67 -11.41
C GLU A 160 -19.13 1.64 -11.27
N LEU A 161 -19.03 2.77 -11.95
CA LEU A 161 -20.12 3.66 -12.27
C LEU A 161 -20.74 3.16 -13.58
N ASN A 162 -21.90 2.51 -13.50
CA ASN A 162 -22.61 2.02 -14.67
C ASN A 162 -23.73 3.00 -15.06
N VAL A 163 -23.78 3.37 -16.34
CA VAL A 163 -24.85 4.21 -16.89
C VAL A 163 -25.47 3.51 -18.09
N THR A 164 -26.72 3.09 -17.97
CA THR A 164 -27.45 2.35 -19.01
C THR A 164 -28.78 3.04 -19.35
N TYR A 165 -29.55 2.50 -20.28
CA TYR A 165 -30.90 2.96 -20.59
C TYR A 165 -31.90 1.80 -20.61
N SER A 166 -32.96 1.91 -19.81
CA SER A 166 -34.03 0.92 -19.76
C SER A 166 -35.08 1.19 -20.80
N THR A 167 -35.31 0.22 -21.70
CA THR A 167 -36.41 0.25 -22.67
C THR A 167 -37.78 -0.02 -22.04
N GLN A 168 -37.85 -0.33 -20.73
CA GLN A 168 -39.11 -0.55 -20.01
C GLN A 168 -39.62 0.74 -19.34
N SER A 169 -38.75 1.45 -18.62
CA SER A 169 -39.08 2.73 -17.97
C SER A 169 -38.81 3.96 -18.85
N LEU A 170 -38.20 3.75 -20.03
CA LEU A 170 -37.77 4.78 -20.99
C LEU A 170 -36.86 5.86 -20.36
N GLN A 171 -36.06 5.46 -19.37
CA GLN A 171 -35.18 6.35 -18.62
C GLN A 171 -33.75 5.79 -18.50
N PRO A 172 -32.73 6.67 -18.37
CA PRO A 172 -31.37 6.24 -18.07
C PRO A 172 -31.28 5.76 -16.62
N ILE A 173 -30.55 4.67 -16.40
CA ILE A 173 -30.25 4.07 -15.10
C ILE A 173 -28.81 4.45 -14.72
N PHE A 174 -28.58 4.72 -13.43
CA PHE A 174 -27.29 5.10 -12.87
C PHE A 174 -27.04 4.24 -11.64
N GLU A 175 -26.06 3.36 -11.73
CA GLU A 175 -25.70 2.39 -10.69
C GLU A 175 -24.25 2.57 -10.28
N VAL A 176 -23.95 2.31 -9.01
CA VAL A 176 -22.60 2.31 -8.44
C VAL A 176 -22.44 0.96 -7.76
N VAL A 177 -21.53 0.13 -8.28
CA VAL A 177 -21.37 -1.27 -7.84
C VAL A 177 -19.92 -1.58 -7.53
N GLU A 178 -19.70 -2.47 -6.56
CA GLU A 178 -18.38 -3.08 -6.33
C GLU A 178 -18.03 -4.07 -7.45
N ARG A 179 -16.72 -4.26 -7.68
CA ARG A 179 -16.14 -5.11 -8.72
C ARG A 179 -14.95 -5.90 -8.19
#